data_AF-G5BUU6-F1
#
_entry.id   AF-G5BUU6-F1
#
_cell.length_a   1.000
_cell.length_b   1.000
_cell.length_c   1.000
_cell.angle_alpha   90.00
_cell.angle_beta   90.00
_cell.angle_gamma   90.00
#
_symmetry.space_group_name_H-M   'P 1'
#
loop_
_entity.id
_entity.type
_entity.pdbx_description
1 polymer ?
#
loop_
_entity_poly.entity_id
_entity_poly.type
_entity_poly.pdbx_seq_one_letter_code
_entity_poly.pdbx_strand_id
1 'polypeptide(L)'
;MLKNGLTWWTDKYVKFQNPSFDSLSGKFTGNTKPPYWPKPIYDLDRNNTENNGFLNDDFIVWMRTAAFPTFKKLYRRLYRIHCFTEGLPAGNYSFNISYNFPVTRFHGEKSVVLSTLTWCGGGGFFLGVAYTVTGALTWLASFALMAVHLIWKKKKVTLQQ
;
A
#
# COMPACT_ATOMS: atom_id res chain seq x y z
N MET A 1 -0.10 4.68 18.32
CA MET A 1 -0.08 4.13 16.95
C MET A 1 0.21 2.64 17.02
N LEU A 2 -0.42 1.82 16.18
CA LEU A 2 -0.22 0.37 16.14
C LEU A 2 1.07 0.02 15.39
N LYS A 3 1.82 -0.94 15.95
CA LYS A 3 2.99 -1.56 15.33
C LYS A 3 2.69 -2.90 14.66
N ASN A 4 1.56 -3.52 15.02
CA ASN A 4 1.17 -4.84 14.55
C ASN A 4 -0.01 -4.74 13.58
N GLY A 5 -0.15 -5.77 12.73
CA GLY A 5 -1.22 -5.85 11.74
C GLY A 5 -1.00 -4.89 10.57
N LEU A 6 0.27 -4.69 10.21
CA LEU A 6 0.69 -3.84 9.08
C LEU A 6 0.86 -4.63 7.78
N THR A 7 1.09 -5.94 7.89
CA THR A 7 1.38 -6.84 6.78
C THR A 7 0.11 -7.48 6.23
N TRP A 8 0.21 -8.02 5.03
CA TRP A 8 -0.80 -8.93 4.49
C TRP A 8 -0.84 -10.23 5.31
N TRP A 9 -2.03 -10.80 5.42
CA TRP A 9 -2.24 -12.06 6.14
C TRP A 9 -1.40 -13.20 5.54
N THR A 10 -1.37 -13.32 4.21
CA THR A 10 -0.58 -14.36 3.52
C THR A 10 0.92 -14.18 3.72
N ASP A 11 1.42 -12.94 3.72
CA ASP A 11 2.82 -12.67 3.99
C ASP A 11 3.17 -13.12 5.42
N LYS A 12 2.32 -12.80 6.41
CA LYS A 12 2.58 -13.10 7.82
C LYS A 12 2.41 -14.57 8.22
N TYR A 13 1.40 -15.25 7.68
CA TYR A 13 1.01 -16.59 8.15
C TYR A 13 1.39 -17.73 7.19
N VAL A 14 1.78 -17.42 5.95
CA VAL A 14 2.10 -18.44 4.94
C VAL A 14 3.54 -18.29 4.44
N LYS A 15 3.90 -17.11 3.95
CA LYS A 15 5.15 -16.90 3.21
C LYS A 15 6.38 -16.80 4.11
N PHE A 16 6.32 -15.93 5.11
CA PHE A 16 7.43 -15.75 6.05
C PHE A 16 7.24 -16.68 7.23
N GLN A 17 8.31 -17.38 7.62
CA GLN A 17 8.30 -18.28 8.76
C GLN A 17 9.64 -18.21 9.50
N ASN A 18 9.57 -18.32 10.81
CA ASN A 18 10.76 -18.51 11.64
C ASN A 18 11.09 -20.00 11.73
N PRO A 19 12.38 -20.36 11.87
CA PRO A 19 12.82 -21.76 11.89
C PRO A 19 12.30 -22.56 13.11
N SER A 20 12.00 -21.90 14.24
CA SER A 20 11.37 -22.50 15.43
C SER A 20 10.94 -21.39 16.41
N PHE A 21 9.98 -21.67 17.30
CA PHE A 21 9.42 -20.71 18.27
C PHE A 21 10.12 -20.69 19.65
N ASP A 22 10.97 -21.66 19.98
CA ASP A 22 11.53 -21.76 21.34
C ASP A 22 12.61 -20.69 21.62
N SER A 23 13.72 -20.74 20.87
CA SER A 23 14.83 -19.79 21.05
C SER A 23 15.38 -19.34 19.69
N LEU A 24 14.86 -18.20 19.20
CA LEU A 24 15.30 -17.62 17.93
C LEU A 24 16.82 -17.40 17.91
N SER A 25 17.38 -16.82 18.98
CA SER A 25 18.82 -16.57 19.13
C SER A 25 19.65 -17.84 18.91
N GLY A 26 19.24 -18.96 19.52
CA GLY A 26 19.93 -20.24 19.39
C GLY A 26 19.92 -20.79 17.96
N LYS A 27 18.83 -20.59 17.22
CA LYS A 27 18.71 -21.01 15.81
C LYS A 27 19.52 -20.16 14.83
N PHE A 28 19.84 -18.92 15.20
CA PHE A 28 20.73 -18.06 14.43
C PHE A 28 22.21 -18.19 14.84
N THR A 29 22.57 -19.14 15.72
CA THR A 29 23.98 -19.42 16.05
C THR A 29 24.75 -19.82 14.80
N GLY A 30 25.88 -19.15 14.54
CA GLY A 30 26.70 -19.36 13.33
C GLY A 30 26.30 -18.47 12.15
N ASN A 31 25.16 -17.78 12.23
CA ASN A 31 24.79 -16.74 11.26
C ASN A 31 25.24 -15.37 11.76
N THR A 32 25.45 -14.44 10.82
CA THR A 32 25.77 -13.05 11.13
C THR A 32 24.68 -12.12 10.61
N LYS A 33 24.54 -10.97 11.26
CA LYS A 33 23.63 -9.92 10.81
C LYS A 33 24.13 -9.29 9.51
N PRO A 34 23.24 -8.75 8.67
CA PRO A 34 23.66 -7.97 7.51
C PRO A 34 24.58 -6.79 7.90
N PRO A 35 25.52 -6.38 7.04
CA PRO A 35 26.53 -5.38 7.39
C PRO A 35 25.98 -4.07 7.95
N TYR A 36 24.89 -3.55 7.35
CA TYR A 36 24.30 -2.26 7.71
C TYR A 36 23.21 -2.35 8.80
N TRP A 37 22.96 -3.53 9.35
CA TRP A 37 21.95 -3.68 10.40
C TRP A 37 22.58 -3.41 11.77
N PRO A 38 22.03 -2.49 12.59
CA PRO A 38 22.57 -2.25 13.93
C PRO A 38 22.29 -3.44 14.87
N LYS A 39 21.17 -4.14 14.66
CA LYS A 39 20.70 -5.26 15.47
C LYS A 39 20.48 -6.50 14.60
N PRO A 40 20.64 -7.71 15.15
CA PRO A 40 20.29 -8.93 14.45
C PRO A 40 18.76 -9.07 14.31
N ILE A 41 18.33 -9.92 13.37
CA ILE A 41 16.91 -10.09 13.03
C ILE A 41 16.04 -10.65 14.18
N TYR A 42 16.65 -11.37 15.11
CA TYR A 42 15.95 -11.94 16.26
C TYR A 42 15.76 -10.98 17.44
N ASP A 43 16.36 -9.78 17.42
CA ASP A 43 16.22 -8.74 18.47
C ASP A 43 15.74 -7.41 17.84
N LEU A 44 14.67 -7.47 17.04
CA LEU A 44 14.07 -6.29 16.40
C LEU A 44 13.08 -5.58 17.32
N ASP A 45 12.24 -6.34 18.02
CA ASP A 45 11.24 -5.84 18.96
C ASP A 45 11.42 -6.46 20.35
N ARG A 46 11.80 -5.64 21.33
CA ARG A 46 12.01 -6.10 22.72
C ARG A 46 10.69 -6.26 23.49
N ASN A 47 9.63 -5.62 23.03
CA ASN A 47 8.37 -5.58 23.75
C ASN A 47 7.45 -6.74 23.34
N ASN A 48 7.65 -7.29 22.14
CA ASN A 48 6.83 -8.37 21.62
C ASN A 48 7.71 -9.44 20.97
N THR A 49 7.77 -10.61 21.62
CA THR A 49 8.54 -11.77 21.16
C THR A 49 8.01 -12.35 19.85
N GLU A 50 6.70 -12.25 19.58
CA GLU A 50 6.06 -12.72 18.34
C GLU A 50 6.41 -11.85 17.13
N ASN A 51 6.80 -10.59 17.34
CA ASN A 51 7.17 -9.64 16.30
C ASN A 51 8.70 -9.62 16.04
N ASN A 52 9.35 -10.78 16.14
CA ASN A 52 10.79 -10.95 15.91
C ASN A 52 11.11 -11.96 14.81
N GLY A 53 12.34 -11.90 14.31
CA GLY A 53 12.79 -12.75 13.22
C GLY A 53 12.22 -12.32 11.87
N PHE A 54 12.00 -13.30 11.00
CA PHE A 54 11.39 -13.09 9.69
C PHE A 54 9.91 -12.73 9.76
N LEU A 55 9.27 -12.89 10.93
CA LEU A 55 7.87 -12.56 11.18
C LEU A 55 7.65 -11.10 11.63
N ASN A 56 8.72 -10.30 11.74
CA ASN A 56 8.59 -8.89 12.10
C ASN A 56 7.81 -8.10 11.03
N ASP A 57 6.78 -7.36 11.45
CA ASP A 57 5.87 -6.66 10.53
C ASP A 57 6.61 -5.60 9.67
N ASP A 58 7.50 -4.81 10.28
CA ASP A 58 8.28 -3.77 9.57
C ASP A 58 9.23 -4.39 8.54
N PHE A 59 9.85 -5.53 8.89
CA PHE A 59 10.70 -6.29 8.00
C PHE A 59 9.91 -6.82 6.80
N ILE A 60 8.77 -7.48 7.02
CA ILE A 60 7.94 -8.03 5.96
C ILE A 60 7.45 -6.93 5.00
N VAL A 61 7.01 -5.78 5.53
CA VAL A 61 6.59 -4.63 4.72
C VAL A 61 7.74 -4.13 3.82
N TRP A 62 8.96 -4.11 4.36
CA TRP A 62 10.15 -3.72 3.60
C TRP A 62 10.51 -4.74 2.52
N MET A 63 10.43 -6.04 2.82
CA MET A 63 10.80 -7.13 1.92
C MET A 63 9.87 -7.25 0.71
N ARG A 64 8.64 -6.74 0.78
CA ARG A 64 7.76 -6.67 -0.39
C ARG A 64 8.32 -5.65 -1.38
N THR A 65 8.82 -6.07 -2.53
CA THR A 65 9.37 -5.10 -3.52
C THR A 65 8.27 -4.19 -4.07
N ALA A 66 8.59 -2.91 -4.28
CA ALA A 66 7.69 -1.97 -4.94
C ALA A 66 7.90 -2.01 -6.45
N ALA A 67 6.83 -1.77 -7.22
CA ALA A 67 6.90 -1.78 -8.68
C ALA A 67 7.55 -0.52 -9.28
N PHE A 68 7.56 0.59 -8.55
CA PHE A 68 8.02 1.89 -9.00
C PHE A 68 9.15 2.44 -8.09
N PRO A 69 10.05 3.29 -8.61
CA PRO A 69 11.15 3.88 -7.84
C PRO A 69 10.66 4.81 -6.73
N THR A 70 9.54 5.51 -6.97
CA THR A 70 8.84 6.30 -5.95
C THR A 70 7.76 5.42 -5.32
N PHE A 71 7.97 5.04 -4.07
CA PHE A 71 7.06 4.14 -3.37
C PHE A 71 6.80 4.58 -1.94
N LYS A 72 5.66 4.14 -1.40
CA LYS A 72 5.27 4.34 -0.01
C LYS A 72 5.20 2.99 0.69
N LYS A 73 5.66 2.94 1.94
CA LYS A 73 5.57 1.76 2.81
C LYS A 73 4.77 2.12 4.05
N LEU A 74 3.88 1.22 4.46
CA LEU A 74 3.10 1.42 5.68
C LEU A 74 4.03 1.25 6.89
N TYR A 75 4.21 2.33 7.65
CA TYR A 75 5.02 2.25 8.87
C TYR A 75 4.16 2.03 10.11
N ARG A 76 3.06 2.77 10.28
CA ARG A 76 2.17 2.64 11.44
C ARG A 76 0.73 2.92 11.05
N ARG A 77 -0.20 2.37 11.84
CA ARG A 77 -1.64 2.67 11.73
C ARG A 77 -2.12 3.40 12.97
N LEU A 78 -3.02 4.37 12.80
CA LEU A 78 -3.71 4.97 13.93
C LEU A 78 -4.64 3.95 14.58
N TYR A 79 -4.59 3.81 15.90
CA TYR A 79 -5.55 2.98 16.61
C TYR A 79 -6.82 3.80 16.83
N ARG A 80 -7.92 3.41 16.17
CA ARG A 80 -9.19 4.14 16.21
C ARG A 80 -10.00 3.75 17.45
N ILE A 81 -9.58 4.26 18.60
CA ILE A 81 -10.28 4.09 19.89
C ILE A 81 -10.53 5.45 20.54
N HIS A 82 -11.58 5.54 21.36
CA HIS A 82 -11.96 6.73 22.10
C HIS A 82 -12.06 7.99 21.22
N CYS A 83 -11.24 9.02 21.48
CA CYS A 83 -11.23 10.27 20.72
C CYS A 83 -10.71 10.14 19.27
N PHE A 84 -10.22 8.97 18.88
CA PHE A 84 -9.71 8.70 17.53
C PHE A 84 -10.65 7.84 16.66
N THR A 85 -11.92 7.65 17.05
CA THR A 85 -12.90 6.87 16.27
C THR A 85 -13.04 7.38 14.84
N GLU A 86 -13.20 8.69 14.69
CA GLU A 86 -13.35 9.37 13.40
C GLU A 86 -12.00 9.74 12.74
N GLY A 87 -10.88 9.37 13.37
CA GLY A 87 -9.54 9.67 12.88
C GLY A 87 -8.77 10.63 13.76
N LEU A 88 -7.84 11.37 13.15
CA LEU A 88 -7.00 12.32 13.89
C LEU A 88 -7.75 13.66 14.02
N PRO A 89 -8.04 14.15 15.23
CA PRO A 89 -8.75 15.42 15.41
C PRO A 89 -7.90 16.61 14.91
N ALA A 90 -8.54 17.75 14.68
CA ALA A 90 -7.83 18.96 14.29
C ALA A 90 -6.94 19.45 15.45
N GLY A 91 -5.66 19.66 15.17
CA GLY A 91 -4.70 20.09 16.17
C GLY A 91 -3.26 20.10 15.64
N ASN A 92 -2.35 20.55 16.49
CA ASN A 92 -0.93 20.59 16.16
C ASN A 92 -0.28 19.25 16.52
N TYR A 93 0.32 18.61 15.51
CA TYR A 93 1.03 17.35 15.66
C TYR A 93 2.50 17.54 15.27
N SER A 94 3.39 16.90 16.03
CA SER A 94 4.82 16.89 15.76
C SER A 94 5.29 15.46 15.53
N PHE A 95 6.14 15.27 14.53
CA PHE A 95 6.79 13.98 14.25
C PHE A 95 8.25 14.06 14.67
N ASN A 96 8.64 13.23 15.64
CA ASN A 96 10.05 13.04 15.99
C ASN A 96 10.60 11.83 15.23
N ILE A 97 11.56 12.07 14.34
CA ILE A 97 12.11 11.06 13.43
C ILE A 97 13.62 10.93 13.69
N SER A 98 14.06 9.72 14.02
CA SER A 98 15.49 9.39 14.12
C SER A 98 16.05 9.08 12.73
N TYR A 99 17.06 9.85 12.30
CA TYR A 99 17.63 9.76 10.95
C TYR A 99 18.69 8.64 10.84
N ASN A 100 18.26 7.42 10.56
CA ASN A 100 19.15 6.24 10.50
C ASN A 100 19.42 5.70 9.08
N PHE A 101 18.85 6.31 8.03
CA PHE A 101 18.98 5.84 6.65
C PHE A 101 19.40 6.99 5.72
N PRO A 102 20.70 7.19 5.46
CA PRO A 102 21.17 8.29 4.61
C PRO A 102 20.86 8.01 3.14
N VAL A 103 20.25 9.00 2.47
CA VAL A 103 19.85 8.92 1.05
C VAL A 103 20.67 9.84 0.14
N THR A 104 21.63 10.57 0.73
CA THR A 104 22.43 11.60 0.05
C THR A 104 23.30 11.03 -1.06
N ARG A 105 23.83 9.81 -0.91
CA ARG A 105 24.72 9.17 -1.90
C ARG A 105 24.06 8.92 -3.26
N PHE A 106 22.74 8.79 -3.29
CA PHE A 106 21.97 8.53 -4.52
C PHE A 106 20.95 9.65 -4.79
N HIS A 107 21.12 10.81 -4.15
CA HIS A 107 20.25 11.98 -4.31
C HIS A 107 18.75 11.66 -4.14
N GLY A 108 18.42 10.76 -3.21
CA GLY A 108 17.04 10.38 -2.94
C GLY A 108 16.32 11.35 -2.00
N GLU A 109 14.99 11.36 -2.06
CA GLU A 109 14.13 12.07 -1.11
C GLU A 109 13.42 11.09 -0.18
N LYS A 110 13.11 11.54 1.04
CA LYS A 110 12.28 10.81 2.00
C LYS A 110 11.19 11.72 2.53
N SER A 111 9.96 11.23 2.53
CA SER A 111 8.80 11.99 3.02
C SER A 111 7.96 11.11 3.93
N VAL A 112 7.36 11.70 4.96
CA VAL A 112 6.34 11.04 5.79
C VAL A 112 4.98 11.51 5.31
N VAL A 113 4.10 10.55 5.01
CA VAL A 113 2.76 10.83 4.50
C VAL A 113 1.74 10.26 5.46
N LEU A 114 0.85 11.12 5.96
CA LEU A 114 -0.35 10.72 6.67
C LEU A 114 -1.50 10.67 5.67
N SER A 115 -2.18 9.54 5.57
CA SER A 115 -3.32 9.37 4.67
C SER A 115 -4.42 8.56 5.31
N THR A 116 -5.67 8.92 5.02
CA THR A 116 -6.83 8.06 5.27
C THR A 116 -7.04 7.14 4.06
N LEU A 117 -7.52 5.93 4.34
CA LEU A 117 -7.87 4.95 3.30
C LEU A 117 -9.38 4.99 3.09
N THR A 118 -9.79 4.99 1.83
CA THR A 118 -11.16 4.72 1.42
C THR A 118 -11.26 3.28 0.89
N TRP A 119 -12.47 2.83 0.55
CA TRP A 119 -12.69 1.51 -0.03
C TRP A 119 -11.82 1.24 -1.27
N CYS A 120 -11.67 2.23 -2.15
CA CYS A 120 -10.82 2.14 -3.35
C CYS A 120 -9.34 2.46 -3.08
N GLY A 121 -8.90 2.46 -1.82
CA GLY A 121 -7.51 2.70 -1.42
C GLY A 121 -7.19 4.16 -1.15
N GLY A 122 -6.16 4.69 -1.81
CA GLY A 122 -5.67 6.05 -1.61
C GLY A 122 -6.39 7.11 -2.46
N GLY A 123 -6.17 8.39 -2.16
CA GLY A 123 -6.83 9.53 -2.82
C GLY A 123 -6.35 9.83 -4.24
N GLY A 124 -6.49 8.89 -5.17
CA GLY A 124 -6.20 9.08 -6.59
C GLY A 124 -7.46 9.19 -7.44
N PHE A 125 -7.56 10.23 -8.26
CA PHE A 125 -8.69 10.42 -9.19
C PHE A 125 -8.56 9.67 -10.53
N PHE A 126 -7.41 9.03 -10.77
CA PHE A 126 -7.10 8.37 -12.04
C PHE A 126 -8.21 7.41 -12.48
N LEU A 127 -8.66 6.54 -11.58
CA LEU A 127 -9.67 5.54 -11.90
C LEU A 127 -11.01 6.21 -12.25
N GLY A 128 -11.42 7.22 -11.48
CA GLY A 128 -12.66 7.97 -11.75
C GLY A 128 -12.63 8.65 -13.11
N VAL A 129 -11.54 9.36 -13.42
CA VAL A 129 -11.37 10.04 -14.72
C VAL A 129 -11.36 9.03 -15.88
N ALA A 130 -10.64 7.91 -15.73
CA ALA A 130 -10.59 6.88 -16.74
C ALA A 130 -11.98 6.32 -17.08
N TYR A 131 -12.80 6.03 -16.07
CA TYR A 131 -14.19 5.58 -16.26
C TYR A 131 -15.07 6.65 -16.89
N THR A 132 -14.96 7.92 -16.47
CA THR A 132 -15.76 9.01 -17.07
C THR A 132 -15.43 9.22 -18.54
N VAL A 133 -14.15 9.22 -18.92
CA VAL A 133 -13.72 9.42 -20.32
C VAL A 133 -14.16 8.24 -21.20
N THR A 134 -13.93 7.00 -20.75
CA THR A 134 -14.34 5.81 -21.50
C THR A 134 -15.87 5.70 -21.62
N GLY A 135 -16.61 6.06 -20.57
CA GLY A 135 -18.07 6.14 -20.60
C GLY A 135 -18.58 7.19 -21.59
N ALA A 136 -17.99 8.38 -21.62
CA ALA A 136 -18.37 9.43 -22.57
C ALA A 136 -18.11 9.01 -24.03
N LEU A 137 -16.98 8.36 -24.32
CA LEU A 137 -16.65 7.88 -25.65
C LEU A 137 -17.62 6.79 -26.14
N THR A 138 -17.97 5.83 -25.27
CA THR A 138 -18.93 4.78 -25.64
C THR A 138 -20.35 5.33 -25.83
N TRP A 139 -20.76 6.31 -25.03
CA TRP A 139 -22.03 7.02 -25.22
C TRP A 139 -22.09 7.75 -26.56
N LEU A 140 -21.05 8.51 -26.92
CA LEU A 140 -20.99 9.22 -28.20
C LEU A 140 -21.06 8.25 -29.39
N ALA A 141 -20.32 7.14 -29.32
CA ALA A 141 -20.36 6.11 -30.35
C ALA A 141 -21.76 5.48 -30.48
N SER A 142 -22.44 5.23 -29.35
CA SER A 142 -23.80 4.69 -29.33
C SER A 142 -24.79 5.62 -30.04
N PHE A 143 -24.76 6.92 -29.76
CA PHE A 143 -25.62 7.90 -30.43
C PHE A 143 -25.30 8.04 -31.93
N ALA A 144 -24.03 8.00 -32.31
CA ALA A 144 -23.63 8.04 -33.71
C ALA A 144 -24.18 6.83 -34.48
N LEU A 145 -24.04 5.62 -33.94
CA LEU A 145 -24.57 4.39 -34.54
C LEU A 145 -26.10 4.42 -34.61
N MET A 146 -26.77 4.92 -33.57
CA MET A 146 -28.23 5.10 -33.56
C MET A 146 -28.69 6.05 -34.68
N ALA A 147 -28.01 7.20 -34.85
CA ALA A 147 -28.32 8.16 -35.90
C ALA A 147 -28.15 7.53 -37.29
N VAL A 148 -27.05 6.83 -37.54
CA VAL A 148 -26.80 6.10 -38.80
C VAL A 148 -27.89 5.06 -39.05
N HIS A 149 -28.28 4.27 -38.05
CA HIS A 149 -29.34 3.27 -38.18
C HIS A 149 -30.69 3.90 -38.57
N LEU A 150 -31.08 5.02 -37.95
CA LEU A 150 -32.32 5.72 -38.27
C LEU A 150 -32.31 6.29 -39.69
N ILE A 151 -31.18 6.86 -40.15
CA ILE A 151 -31.03 7.35 -41.52
C ILE A 151 -31.15 6.19 -42.51
N TRP A 152 -30.52 5.05 -42.23
CA TRP A 152 -30.54 3.89 -43.12
C TRP A 152 -31.92 3.25 -43.19
N LYS A 153 -32.64 3.17 -42.06
CA LYS A 153 -34.04 2.72 -42.00
C LYS A 153 -34.94 3.62 -42.85
N LYS A 154 -34.80 4.96 -42.75
CA LYS A 154 -35.58 5.90 -43.57
C LYS A 154 -35.32 5.70 -45.06
N LYS A 155 -34.06 5.59 -45.49
CA LYS A 155 -33.72 5.33 -46.90
C LYS A 155 -34.36 4.04 -47.44
N LYS A 156 -34.42 2.99 -46.62
CA LYS A 156 -35.02 1.71 -47.01
C LYS A 156 -36.54 1.79 -47.22
N VAL A 157 -37.24 2.61 -46.45
CA VAL A 157 -38.70 2.85 -46.60
C VAL A 157 -39.00 3.65 -47.88
N THR A 158 -38.19 4.67 -48.18
CA THR A 158 -38.39 5.50 -49.39
C THR A 158 -38.12 4.76 -50.70
N LEU A 159 -37.28 3.71 -50.69
CA LEU A 159 -37.01 2.87 -51.87
C LEU A 159 -38.06 1.78 -52.12
N GLN A 160 -39.01 1.60 -51.20
CA GLN A 160 -40.08 0.59 -51.29
C GLN A 160 -41.45 1.18 -51.67
N GLN A 161 -41.53 2.51 -51.84
CA GLN A 161 -42.67 3.23 -52.43
C GLN A 161 -42.35 3.59 -53.89
#